data_AF-A0A9E4Y263-F1
#
_entry.id   AF-A0A9E4Y263-F1
#
_cell.length_a   1.000
_cell.length_b   1.000
_cell.length_c   1.000
_cell.angle_alpha   90.00
_cell.angle_beta   90.00
_cell.angle_gamma   90.00
#
_symmetry.space_group_name_H-M   'P 1'
#
loop_
_entity.id
_entity.type
_entity.pdbx_description
1 polymer ?
#
loop_
_entity_poly.entity_id
_entity_poly.type
_entity_poly.pdbx_seq_one_letter_code
_entity_poly.pdbx_strand_id
1 'polypeptide(L)'
;MTSSTRKERGFTLVELLVVIGIIAALAAVVIPNVSQFVGSGQTAANQTEHVTVQAALDLSTAEGNVPLAAQLPTTNMTLTDPPLSPIYMRLGTTVCSYAWDVATTTVVQSACP
;
A
#
# COMPACT_ATOMS: atom_id res chain seq x y z
N MET A 1 -2.37 -41.07 49.08
CA MET A 1 -3.26 -39.90 48.94
C MET A 1 -2.42 -38.64 49.15
N THR A 2 -1.95 -38.01 48.09
CA THR A 2 -1.26 -36.71 48.19
C THR A 2 -1.98 -35.76 47.22
N SER A 3 -3.03 -35.13 47.74
CA SER A 3 -3.70 -34.02 47.06
C SER A 3 -2.81 -32.79 47.22
N SER A 4 -2.10 -32.40 46.16
CA SER A 4 -1.38 -31.13 46.13
C SER A 4 -2.39 -29.99 45.97
N THR A 5 -2.61 -29.22 47.03
CA THR A 5 -3.42 -28.00 46.97
C THR A 5 -2.67 -26.94 46.16
N ARG A 6 -3.02 -26.81 44.88
CA ARG A 6 -2.54 -25.72 44.03
C ARG A 6 -3.15 -24.42 44.57
N LYS A 7 -2.31 -23.58 45.16
CA LYS A 7 -2.68 -22.25 45.66
C LYS A 7 -2.91 -21.35 44.45
N GLU A 8 -4.18 -21.14 44.07
CA GLU A 8 -4.51 -20.20 43.01
C GLU A 8 -4.21 -18.78 43.48
N ARG A 9 -3.16 -18.18 42.91
CA ARG A 9 -2.83 -16.77 43.10
C ARG A 9 -3.74 -15.97 42.18
N GLY A 10 -4.83 -15.43 42.74
CA GLY A 10 -5.70 -14.49 42.03
C GLY A 10 -4.95 -13.18 41.76
N PHE A 11 -5.09 -12.67 40.53
CA PHE A 11 -4.60 -11.35 40.13
C PHE A 11 -5.36 -10.28 40.92
N THR A 12 -4.67 -9.29 41.47
CA THR A 12 -5.37 -8.21 42.18
C THR A 12 -6.07 -7.29 41.18
N LEU A 13 -7.28 -6.80 41.49
CA LEU A 13 -7.98 -5.82 40.62
C LEU A 13 -7.14 -4.56 40.40
N VAL A 14 -6.34 -4.18 41.40
CA VAL A 14 -5.43 -3.04 41.34
C VAL A 14 -4.29 -3.28 40.35
N GLU A 15 -3.72 -4.49 40.30
CA GLU A 15 -2.70 -4.82 39.28
C GLU A 15 -3.26 -4.65 37.87
N LEU A 16 -4.46 -5.15 37.61
CA LEU A 16 -5.06 -5.04 36.29
C LEU A 16 -5.33 -3.55 35.94
N LEU A 17 -5.83 -2.78 36.90
CA LEU A 17 -6.11 -1.35 36.70
C LEU A 17 -4.85 -0.53 36.37
N VAL A 18 -3.73 -0.77 37.06
CA VAL A 18 -2.48 -0.06 36.77
C VAL A 18 -1.93 -0.44 35.39
N VAL A 19 -2.02 -1.71 35.00
CA VAL A 19 -1.53 -2.19 33.70
C VAL A 19 -2.30 -1.54 32.54
N ILE A 20 -3.63 -1.51 32.59
CA ILE A 20 -4.43 -0.86 31.54
C ILE A 20 -4.19 0.65 31.52
N GLY A 21 -3.91 1.27 32.68
CA GLY A 21 -3.54 2.69 32.77
C GLY A 21 -2.22 2.98 32.03
N ILE A 22 -1.21 2.14 32.22
CA ILE A 22 0.08 2.27 31.52
C ILE A 22 -0.09 2.02 30.01
N ILE A 23 -0.83 0.97 29.62
CA ILE A 23 -1.09 0.67 28.19
C ILE A 23 -1.85 1.84 27.54
N ALA A 24 -2.85 2.42 28.21
CA ALA A 24 -3.59 3.57 27.69
C ALA A 24 -2.68 4.80 27.49
N ALA A 25 -1.79 5.09 28.45
CA ALA A 25 -0.83 6.17 28.34
C ALA A 25 0.17 5.96 27.17
N LEU A 26 0.70 4.76 27.01
CA LEU A 26 1.60 4.43 25.90
C LEU A 26 0.88 4.48 24.55
N ALA A 27 -0.33 3.93 24.48
CA ALA A 27 -1.15 3.93 23.27
C ALA A 27 -1.45 5.36 22.79
N ALA A 28 -1.74 6.29 23.71
CA ALA A 28 -2.02 7.68 23.37
C ALA A 28 -0.86 8.38 22.62
N VAL A 29 0.39 8.00 22.90
CA VAL A 29 1.58 8.59 22.25
C VAL A 29 1.99 7.80 21.01
N VAL A 30 1.89 6.47 21.03
CA VAL A 30 2.39 5.61 19.95
C VAL A 30 1.46 5.60 18.73
N ILE A 31 0.15 5.52 18.94
CA ILE A 31 -0.84 5.41 17.85
C ILE A 31 -0.71 6.52 16.80
N PRO A 32 -0.65 7.82 17.13
CA PRO A 32 -0.56 8.88 16.11
C PRO A 32 0.75 8.86 15.32
N ASN A 33 1.83 8.34 15.91
CA ASN A 33 3.12 8.24 15.23
C ASN A 33 3.14 7.07 14.24
N VAL A 34 2.58 5.92 14.63
CA VAL A 34 2.51 4.74 13.76
C VAL A 34 1.55 4.98 12.60
N SER A 35 0.41 5.63 12.82
CA SER A 35 -0.55 5.93 11.74
C SER A 35 0.05 6.82 10.66
N GLN A 36 0.81 7.85 11.06
CA GLN A 36 1.53 8.72 10.12
C GLN A 36 2.61 7.97 9.35
N PHE A 37 3.38 7.11 10.03
CA PHE A 37 4.42 6.31 9.38
C PHE A 37 3.84 5.41 8.29
N VAL A 38 2.74 4.69 8.59
CA VAL A 38 2.04 3.85 7.61
C VAL A 38 1.53 4.67 6.41
N GLY A 39 0.92 5.84 6.66
CA GLY A 39 0.47 6.73 5.59
C GLY A 39 1.61 7.24 4.68
N SER A 40 2.74 7.59 5.28
CA SER A 40 3.93 8.01 4.53
C SER A 40 4.53 6.87 3.70
N GLY A 41 4.54 5.64 4.24
CA GLY A 41 4.98 4.45 3.53
C GLY A 41 4.10 4.13 2.32
N GLN A 42 2.77 4.24 2.47
CA GLN A 42 1.83 4.06 1.36
C GLN A 42 2.06 5.11 0.27
N THR A 43 2.26 6.38 0.65
CA THR A 43 2.52 7.46 -0.31
C THR A 43 3.82 7.23 -1.08
N ALA A 44 4.89 6.81 -0.40
CA ALA A 44 6.16 6.49 -1.03
C ALA A 44 6.07 5.26 -1.97
N ALA A 45 5.29 4.24 -1.57
CA ALA A 45 5.02 3.08 -2.40
C ALA A 45 4.25 3.45 -3.67
N ASN A 46 3.18 4.25 -3.53
CA ASN A 46 2.39 4.75 -4.66
C ASN A 46 3.25 5.58 -5.63
N GLN A 47 4.12 6.45 -5.10
CA GLN A 47 5.02 7.25 -5.93
C GLN A 47 6.04 6.37 -6.70
N THR A 48 6.54 5.32 -6.06
CA THR A 48 7.47 4.37 -6.72
C THR A 48 6.76 3.58 -7.82
N GLU A 49 5.51 3.19 -7.57
CA GLU A 49 4.67 2.53 -8.57
C GLU A 49 4.41 3.46 -9.76
N HIS A 50 4.04 4.73 -9.53
CA HIS A 50 3.84 5.72 -10.61
C HIS A 50 5.06 5.87 -11.51
N VAL A 51 6.26 5.95 -10.92
CA VAL A 51 7.52 5.99 -11.69
C VAL A 51 7.74 4.71 -12.48
N THR A 52 7.38 3.55 -11.93
CA THR A 52 7.49 2.27 -12.63
C THR A 52 6.54 2.19 -13.83
N VAL A 53 5.31 2.67 -13.68
CA VAL A 53 4.31 2.73 -14.76
C VAL A 53 4.74 3.74 -15.83
N GLN A 54 5.24 4.91 -15.44
CA GLN A 54 5.79 5.90 -16.38
C GLN A 54 6.97 5.32 -17.17
N ALA A 55 7.91 4.66 -16.50
CA ALA A 55 9.05 4.03 -17.18
C ALA A 55 8.60 2.95 -18.17
N ALA A 56 7.59 2.14 -17.82
CA ALA A 56 7.02 1.15 -18.72
C ALA A 56 6.38 1.81 -19.96
N LEU A 57 5.67 2.93 -19.76
CA LEU A 57 5.10 3.71 -20.86
C LEU A 57 6.20 4.29 -21.76
N ASP A 58 7.24 4.87 -21.17
CA ASP A 58 8.37 5.45 -21.90
C ASP A 58 9.07 4.39 -22.76
N LEU A 59 9.30 3.19 -22.21
CA LEU A 59 9.86 2.06 -22.95
C LEU A 59 8.95 1.61 -24.10
N SER A 60 7.63 1.52 -23.87
CA SER A 60 6.66 1.20 -24.92
C SER A 60 6.73 2.23 -26.05
N THR A 61 6.73 3.52 -25.74
CA THR A 61 6.83 4.56 -26.76
C THR A 61 8.16 4.54 -27.50
N ALA A 62 9.27 4.20 -26.82
CA ALA A 62 10.59 4.07 -27.43
C ALA A 62 10.68 2.91 -28.45
N GLU A 63 9.91 1.83 -28.25
CA GLU A 63 9.79 0.73 -29.22
C GLU A 63 8.83 1.02 -30.38
N GLY A 64 8.26 2.23 -30.46
CA GLY A 64 7.27 2.62 -31.47
C GLY A 64 5.84 2.22 -31.11
N ASN A 65 5.66 1.62 -29.94
CA ASN A 65 4.37 1.26 -29.38
C ASN A 65 3.82 2.46 -28.61
N VAL A 66 3.35 3.46 -29.37
CA VAL A 66 2.65 4.60 -28.78
C VAL A 66 1.25 4.15 -28.34
N PRO A 67 0.83 4.41 -27.10
CA PRO A 67 -0.53 4.12 -26.68
C PRO A 67 -1.49 4.93 -27.56
N LEU A 68 -2.32 4.26 -28.36
CA LEU A 68 -3.21 4.95 -29.31
C LEU A 68 -4.47 5.54 -28.65
N ALA A 69 -4.74 5.19 -27.40
CA ALA A 69 -5.90 5.68 -26.66
C ALA A 69 -5.54 5.97 -25.21
N ALA A 70 -5.96 7.12 -24.69
CA ALA A 70 -6.02 7.35 -23.26
C ALA A 70 -7.04 6.36 -22.68
N GLN A 71 -6.57 5.33 -22.00
CA GLN A 71 -7.48 4.41 -21.37
C GLN A 71 -8.12 5.05 -20.15
N LEU A 72 -9.36 4.63 -19.87
CA LEU A 72 -9.96 4.88 -18.57
C LEU A 72 -8.99 4.41 -17.47
N PRO A 73 -8.90 5.15 -16.35
CA PRO A 73 -8.18 4.73 -15.17
C PRO A 73 -8.30 3.22 -14.91
N THR A 74 -7.18 2.52 -14.99
CA THR A 74 -7.13 1.06 -14.77
C THR A 74 -6.08 0.70 -13.75
N THR A 75 -6.40 -0.28 -12.91
CA THR A 75 -5.42 -0.98 -12.07
C THR A 75 -4.87 -2.23 -12.75
N ASN A 76 -5.48 -2.68 -13.85
CA ASN A 76 -5.05 -3.86 -14.58
C ASN A 76 -4.34 -3.48 -15.89
N MET A 77 -3.00 -3.50 -15.83
CA MET A 77 -2.08 -3.17 -16.91
C MET A 77 -2.10 -4.16 -18.07
N THR A 78 -2.73 -5.34 -17.94
CA THR A 78 -2.91 -6.26 -19.08
C THR A 78 -4.03 -5.83 -20.02
N LEU A 79 -4.91 -4.93 -19.58
CA LEU A 79 -6.03 -4.41 -20.38
C LEU A 79 -5.61 -3.22 -21.25
N THR A 80 -4.35 -2.80 -21.14
CA THR A 80 -3.77 -1.71 -21.90
C THR A 80 -3.48 -2.11 -23.34
N ASP A 81 -3.57 -1.16 -24.27
CA ASP A 81 -3.27 -1.38 -25.69
C ASP A 81 -2.16 -0.42 -26.15
N PRO A 82 -0.93 -0.91 -26.37
CA PRO A 82 -0.47 -2.28 -26.13
C PRO A 82 -0.32 -2.61 -24.63
N PRO A 83 -0.33 -3.91 -24.23
CA PRO A 83 -0.31 -4.28 -22.82
C PRO A 83 1.04 -3.97 -22.16
N LEU A 84 1.02 -3.10 -21.14
CA LEU A 84 2.20 -2.74 -20.35
C LEU A 84 2.75 -3.92 -19.54
N SER A 85 1.88 -4.83 -19.08
CA SER A 85 2.27 -6.09 -18.42
C SER A 85 1.83 -7.29 -19.26
N PRO A 86 2.65 -8.35 -19.38
CA PRO A 86 3.98 -8.54 -18.80
C PRO A 86 5.14 -8.00 -19.67
N ILE A 87 4.84 -7.22 -20.71
CA ILE A 87 5.80 -6.85 -21.74
C ILE A 87 6.86 -5.86 -21.22
N TYR A 88 6.42 -4.81 -20.53
CA TYR A 88 7.29 -3.73 -20.04
C TYR A 88 7.35 -3.67 -18.50
N MET A 89 6.35 -4.26 -17.83
CA MET A 89 6.22 -4.31 -16.37
C MET A 89 5.90 -5.73 -15.89
N ARG A 90 6.22 -6.05 -14.63
CA ARG A 90 5.96 -7.36 -14.02
C ARG A 90 4.57 -7.42 -13.35
N LEU A 91 3.73 -8.36 -13.81
CA LEU A 91 2.35 -8.65 -13.35
C LEU A 91 1.39 -7.43 -13.32
N GLY A 92 0.14 -7.68 -13.72
CA GLY A 92 -0.73 -6.62 -14.23
C GLY A 92 -1.47 -5.75 -13.21
N THR A 93 -1.51 -6.10 -11.93
CA THR A 93 -2.34 -5.34 -10.98
C THR A 93 -1.53 -4.34 -10.18
N THR A 94 -1.71 -3.05 -10.47
CA THR A 94 -1.18 -1.94 -9.68
C THR A 94 -2.12 -1.59 -8.52
N VAL A 95 -1.57 -0.98 -7.47
CA VAL A 95 -2.32 -0.51 -6.31
C VAL A 95 -3.15 0.74 -6.68
N CYS A 96 -2.55 1.64 -7.46
CA CYS A 96 -3.23 2.82 -7.96
C CYS A 96 -3.80 2.58 -9.36
N SER A 97 -4.82 3.37 -9.70
CA SER A 97 -5.33 3.45 -11.06
C SER A 97 -4.56 4.51 -11.85
N TYR A 98 -4.25 4.18 -13.11
CA TYR A 98 -3.51 5.06 -14.00
C TYR A 98 -4.24 5.23 -15.32
N ALA A 99 -4.13 6.44 -15.85
CA ALA A 99 -4.45 6.79 -17.23
C ALA A 99 -3.20 7.42 -17.86
N TRP A 100 -3.18 7.61 -19.16
CA TRP A 100 -2.08 8.30 -19.83
C TRP A 100 -2.60 9.23 -20.91
N ASP A 101 -1.86 10.31 -21.11
CA ASP A 101 -2.12 11.27 -22.17
C ASP A 101 -1.27 10.89 -23.39
N VAL A 102 -1.94 10.64 -24.50
CA VAL A 102 -1.33 10.23 -25.77
C VAL A 102 -0.57 11.38 -26.46
N ALA A 103 -0.87 12.63 -26.12
CA ALA A 103 -0.21 13.80 -26.68
C ALA A 103 1.09 14.15 -25.93
N THR A 104 1.12 13.92 -24.62
CA THR A 104 2.28 14.27 -23.76
C THR A 104 3.06 13.06 -23.27
N THR A 105 2.63 11.84 -23.62
CA THR A 105 3.25 10.56 -23.20
C THR A 105 3.45 10.47 -21.67
N THR A 106 2.53 11.08 -20.91
CA THR A 106 2.62 11.14 -19.44
C THR A 106 1.55 10.29 -18.79
N VAL A 107 1.92 9.57 -17.74
CA VAL A 107 1.04 8.79 -16.88
C VAL A 107 0.42 9.71 -15.81
N VAL A 108 -0.90 9.71 -15.73
CA VAL A 108 -1.69 10.39 -14.70
C VAL A 108 -2.19 9.36 -13.71
N GLN A 109 -1.80 9.53 -12.45
CA GLN A 109 -2.32 8.76 -11.33
C GLN A 109 -3.68 9.34 -10.90
N SER A 110 -4.75 8.56 -11.05
CA SER A 110 -6.13 9.04 -10.85
C SER A 110 -6.71 8.70 -9.48
N ALA A 111 -6.36 7.56 -8.91
CA ALA A 111 -6.80 7.16 -7.57
C ALA A 111 -5.85 6.14 -6.95
N CYS A 112 -5.55 6.31 -5.66
CA CYS A 112 -4.84 5.35 -4.82
C CYS A 112 -5.62 5.12 -3.52
N PRO A 113 -5.52 3.94 -2.91
CA PRO A 113 -6.04 3.66 -1.58
C PRO A 113 -5.30 4.44 -0.47
#